data_AF-A0A7V9GIM9-F1
#
_entry.id   AF-A0A7V9GIM9-F1
#
_cell.length_a   1.000
_cell.length_b   1.000
_cell.length_c   1.000
_cell.angle_alpha   90.00
_cell.angle_beta   90.00
_cell.angle_gamma   90.00
#
_symmetry.space_group_name_H-M   'P 1'
#
loop_
_entity.id
_entity.type
_entity.pdbx_description
1 polymer ?
#
loop_
_entity_poly.entity_id
_entity_poly.type
_entity_poly.pdbx_seq_one_letter_code
_entity_poly.pdbx_strand_id
1 'polypeptide(L)' 'MRRSVSTSDAILDVDLLAFERGDAAARRAVVDGVRTSLATGFVYTSHDVGEGLIDDAYGMLAEFFSRPVEEKLTFVAPGS' A
#
# COMPACT_ATOMS: atom_id res chain seq x y z
N MET A 1 11.25 17.81 -27.89
CA MET A 1 11.82 16.80 -26.98
C MET A 1 10.70 16.30 -26.07
N ARG A 2 10.08 15.15 -26.37
CA ARG A 2 9.00 14.58 -25.54
C ARG A 2 9.67 13.67 -24.51
N ARG A 3 9.58 14.01 -23.21
CA ARG A 3 10.02 13.11 -22.13
C ARG A 3 9.11 11.88 -22.18
N SER A 4 9.69 10.70 -22.34
CA SER A 4 8.98 9.44 -22.09
C SER A 4 8.75 9.36 -20.59
N VAL A 5 7.51 9.52 -20.15
CA VAL A 5 7.12 9.28 -18.76
C VAL A 5 7.09 7.77 -18.57
N SER A 6 7.92 7.24 -17.69
CA SER A 6 7.81 5.83 -17.27
C SER A 6 6.49 5.63 -16.53
N THR A 7 5.84 4.47 -16.63
CA THR A 7 4.62 4.18 -15.85
C THR A 7 4.81 4.43 -14.35
N SER A 8 6.01 4.21 -13.82
CA SER A 8 6.37 4.50 -12.43
C SER A 8 6.42 6.00 -12.11
N ASP A 9 6.78 6.86 -13.06
CA ASP A 9 6.80 8.33 -12.87
C ASP A 9 5.38 8.92 -12.79
N ALA A 10 4.36 8.15 -13.19
CA ALA A 10 2.95 8.53 -13.12
C ALA A 10 2.26 8.08 -11.82
N ILE A 11 2.92 7.28 -10.97
CA ILE A 11 2.40 6.86 -9.67
C ILE A 11 2.94 7.80 -8.60
N LEU A 12 2.07 8.63 -8.05
CA LEU A 12 2.40 9.58 -7.00
C LEU A 12 2.36 8.89 -5.64
N ASP A 13 3.29 9.29 -4.76
CA ASP A 13 3.21 9.03 -3.32
C ASP A 13 2.29 10.06 -2.68
N VAL A 14 1.23 9.58 -2.05
CA VAL A 14 0.17 10.39 -1.48
C VAL A 14 0.21 10.29 0.04
N ASP A 15 0.31 11.45 0.70
CA ASP A 15 0.20 11.53 2.15
C ASP A 15 -1.27 11.52 2.59
N LEU A 16 -1.72 10.37 3.11
CA LEU A 16 -3.09 10.24 3.62
C LEU A 16 -3.32 11.00 4.94
N LEU A 17 -2.25 11.28 5.70
CA LEU A 17 -2.36 12.10 6.91
C LEU A 17 -2.58 13.57 6.56
N ALA A 18 -2.00 14.06 5.47
CA ALA A 18 -2.29 15.41 4.96
C ALA A 18 -3.77 15.55 4.56
N PHE A 19 -4.42 14.47 4.11
CA PHE A 19 -5.87 14.48 3.89
C PHE A 19 -6.66 14.52 5.20
N GLU A 20 -6.32 13.65 6.16
CA GLU A 20 -7.03 13.57 7.43
C GLU A 20 -6.92 14.90 8.22
N ARG A 21 -5.71 15.43 8.35
CA ARG A 21 -5.36 16.48 9.32
C ARG A 21 -5.10 17.84 8.68
N GLY A 22 -4.94 17.91 7.36
CA GLY A 22 -4.64 19.14 6.64
C GLY A 22 -5.85 20.03 6.39
N ASP A 23 -5.56 21.21 5.82
CA ASP A 23 -6.58 22.17 5.40
C ASP A 23 -7.31 21.74 4.11
N ALA A 24 -8.27 22.56 3.67
CA ALA A 24 -9.04 22.27 2.47
C ALA A 24 -8.19 22.19 1.19
N ALA A 25 -7.05 22.89 1.12
CA ALA A 25 -6.16 22.84 -0.03
C ALA A 25 -5.34 21.54 -0.03
N ALA A 26 -4.77 21.17 1.12
CA ALA A 26 -4.06 19.91 1.31
C ALA A 26 -4.95 18.70 0.96
N ARG A 27 -6.19 18.69 1.45
CA ARG A 27 -7.17 17.64 1.13
C ARG A 27 -7.44 17.50 -0.36
N ARG A 28 -7.62 18.62 -1.07
CA ARG A 28 -7.84 18.58 -2.53
C ARG A 28 -6.62 18.06 -3.27
N ALA A 29 -5.43 18.52 -2.89
CA ALA A 29 -4.18 18.07 -3.50
C ALA A 29 -3.98 16.55 -3.35
N VAL A 30 -4.29 15.99 -2.17
CA VAL A 30 -4.27 14.53 -1.94
C VAL A 30 -5.25 13.81 -2.86
N VAL A 31 -6.51 14.26 -2.93
CA VAL A 31 -7.53 13.64 -3.81
C VAL A 31 -7.10 13.66 -5.28
N ASP A 32 -6.56 14.77 -5.75
CA ASP A 32 -6.08 14.91 -7.13
C ASP A 32 -4.88 14.00 -7.40
N GLY A 33 -3.97 13.86 -6.44
CA GLY A 33 -2.86 12.91 -6.48
C GLY A 33 -3.34 11.47 -6.62
N VAL A 34 -4.27 11.04 -5.75
CA VAL A 34 -4.87 9.70 -5.81
C VAL A 34 -5.51 9.43 -7.16
N ARG A 35 -6.34 10.35 -7.67
CA ARG A 35 -7.01 10.19 -8.98
C ARG A 35 -6.02 10.06 -10.12
N THR A 36 -4.94 10.85 -10.07
CA THR A 36 -3.88 10.81 -11.09
C THR A 36 -3.16 9.46 -11.06
N SER A 37 -2.75 8.98 -9.89
CA SER A 37 -2.10 7.68 -9.73
C SER A 37 -3.03 6.53 -10.15
N LEU A 38 -4.30 6.55 -9.76
CA LEU A 38 -5.27 5.50 -10.11
C LEU A 38 -5.51 5.35 -11.62
N ALA A 39 -5.18 6.35 -12.44
CA ALA A 39 -5.18 6.18 -13.90
C ALA A 39 -4.17 5.11 -14.37
N THR A 40 -3.17 4.79 -13.56
CA THR A 40 -2.21 3.70 -13.77
C THR A 40 -2.67 2.36 -13.16
N GLY A 41 -3.73 2.36 -12.35
CA GLY A 41 -4.20 1.22 -11.56
C GLY A 41 -3.55 1.08 -10.18
N PHE A 42 -2.58 1.94 -9.83
CA PHE A 42 -1.83 1.86 -8.57
C PHE A 42 -1.71 3.22 -7.87
N VAL A 43 -1.46 3.21 -6.57
CA VAL A 43 -1.14 4.40 -5.77
C VAL A 43 -0.14 4.01 -4.68
N TYR A 44 0.83 4.88 -4.41
CA TYR A 44 1.66 4.79 -3.22
C TYR A 44 1.09 5.72 -2.15
N THR A 45 1.12 5.28 -0.89
CA THR A 45 0.59 6.08 0.21
C THR A 45 1.52 6.07 1.39
N SER A 46 1.80 7.25 1.92
CA SER A 46 2.26 7.40 3.30
C SER A 46 1.06 7.27 4.24
N HIS A 47 1.17 6.36 5.22
CA HIS A 47 0.12 6.00 6.17
C HIS A 47 0.67 5.97 7.61
N ASP A 48 -0.21 6.00 8.61
CA ASP A 48 0.16 5.93 10.03
C ASP A 48 0.05 4.52 10.64
N VAL A 49 0.03 3.48 9.81
CA VAL A 49 0.22 2.11 10.30
C VAL A 49 1.58 2.04 10.98
N GLY A 50 1.58 1.77 12.30
CA GLY A 50 2.80 1.74 13.10
C GLY A 50 3.78 0.67 12.60
N GLU A 51 5.06 1.02 12.54
CA GLU A 51 6.13 0.11 12.07
C GLU A 51 6.12 -1.23 12.82
N GLY A 52 5.93 -1.21 14.14
CA GLY A 52 5.86 -2.44 14.94
C GLY A 52 4.72 -3.38 14.54
N LEU A 53 3.58 -2.86 14.08
CA LEU A 53 2.48 -3.69 13.59
C LEU A 53 2.84 -4.36 12.25
N ILE A 54 3.57 -3.65 11.39
CA ILE A 54 4.06 -4.19 10.11
C ILE A 54 5.10 -5.27 10.37
N ASP A 55 6.05 -5.01 11.26
CA ASP A 55 7.08 -5.96 11.66
C ASP A 55 6.48 -7.22 12.27
N ASP A 56 5.51 -7.09 13.17
CA ASP A 56 4.79 -8.21 13.78
C ASP A 56 4.06 -9.04 12.70
N ALA A 57 3.37 -8.39 11.76
CA ALA A 57 2.67 -9.07 10.68
C ALA A 57 3.64 -9.85 9.78
N TYR A 58 4.76 -9.25 9.39
CA TYR A 58 5.80 -9.95 8.61
C TYR A 58 6.48 -11.07 9.41
N GLY A 59 6.66 -10.88 10.73
CA GLY A 59 7.16 -11.92 11.63
C GLY A 59 6.24 -13.14 11.68
N MET A 60 4.93 -12.92 11.80
CA MET A 60 3.92 -14.00 11.77
C MET A 60 3.92 -14.75 10.43
N LEU A 61 4.03 -14.02 9.31
CA LEU A 61 4.16 -14.63 7.98
C LEU A 61 5.43 -15.48 7.89
N ALA A 62 6.56 -14.95 8.35
CA ALA A 62 7.84 -15.68 8.35
C ALA A 62 7.75 -16.97 9.18
N GLU A 63 7.19 -16.89 10.39
CA GLU A 63 6.96 -18.06 11.25
C GLU A 63 6.11 -19.11 10.52
N PHE A 64 4.94 -18.72 9.99
CA PHE A 64 4.05 -19.63 9.29
C PHE A 64 4.74 -20.31 8.11
N PHE A 65 5.40 -19.54 7.24
CA PHE A 65 6.03 -20.08 6.04
C PHE A 65 7.25 -20.96 6.33
N SER A 66 7.89 -20.81 7.48
CA SER A 66 8.99 -21.67 7.95
C SER A 66 8.55 -23.09 8.37
N ARG A 67 7.25 -23.30 8.63
CA ARG A 67 6.71 -24.60 9.03
C ARG A 67 6.75 -25.63 7.88
N PRO A 68 6.72 -26.94 8.18
CA PRO A 68 6.62 -27.99 7.18
C PRO A 68 5.44 -27.78 6.24
N VAL A 69 5.59 -28.20 4.98
CA VAL A 69 4.56 -28.02 3.96
C VAL A 69 3.26 -28.72 4.36
N GLU A 70 3.39 -29.92 4.94
CA GLU A 70 2.27 -30.75 5.38
C GLU A 70 1.42 -30.03 6.42
N GLU A 71 2.06 -29.32 7.35
CA GLU A 71 1.37 -28.54 8.37
C GLU A 71 0.62 -27.36 7.75
N LYS A 72 1.29 -26.60 6.85
CA LYS A 72 0.68 -25.45 6.17
C LYS A 72 -0.55 -25.84 5.34
N LEU A 73 -0.53 -27.01 4.70
CA LEU A 73 -1.65 -27.51 3.90
C LEU A 73 -2.91 -27.86 4.71
N THR A 74 -2.81 -27.97 6.04
CA THR A 74 -3.99 -28.17 6.90
C THR A 74 -4.81 -26.90 7.10
N PHE A 75 -4.22 -25.72 6.84
CA PHE A 75 -4.89 -24.42 6.97
C PHE A 75 -5.59 -24.05 5.65
N VAL A 76 -6.83 -24.53 5.50
CA VAL A 76 -7.68 -24.27 4.32
C VAL A 76 -8.79 -23.28 4.69
N ALA A 77 -8.93 -22.20 3.91
CA ALA A 77 -10.04 -21.27 4.07
C ALA A 77 -11.33 -21.90 3.53
N PRO A 78 -12.47 -21.84 4.25
CA PRO A 78 -13.74 -22.34 3.72
C PRO A 78 -14.10 -21.63 2.40
N GLY A 79 -14.25 -22.40 1.32
CA GLY A 79 -14.66 -21.89 0.00
C GLY A 79 -13.52 -21.53 -0.97
N SER A 80 -12.26 -21.85 -0.64
CA SER A 80 -11.12 -21.81 -1.58
C SER A 80 -11.07 -23.03 -2.50
#